data_AF-A0A3I0E8Q4-F1
#
_entry.id   AF-A0A3I0E8Q4-F1
#
_cell.length_a   1.000
_cell.length_b   1.000
_cell.length_c   1.000
_cell.angle_alpha   90.00
_cell.angle_beta   90.00
_cell.angle_gamma   90.00
#
_symmetry.space_group_name_H-M   'P 1'
#
loop_
_entity.id
_entity.type
_entity.pdbx_description
1 polymer ?
#
loop_
_entity_poly.entity_id
_entity_poly.type
_entity_poly.pdbx_seq_one_letter_code
_entity_poly.pdbx_strand_id
1 'polypeptide(L)'
;MTRLTEIYNRLDVIDDLIELQKPHFYHGQIIIDQVTALIGYVEHLTAVMWERQRRHRLTDFETRYILPALDEIFILMGERLSKGEKPGTQLSNNIVDFIGIVAWWMLHIENSSTGRVGY
;
A
#
# COMPACT_ATOMS: atom_id res chain seq x y z
N MET A 1 -10.13 2.90 -6.98
CA MET A 1 -9.38 1.79 -7.62
C MET A 1 -7.98 2.21 -8.04
N THR A 2 -7.79 3.16 -8.97
CA THR A 2 -6.46 3.53 -9.49
C THR A 2 -5.37 3.76 -8.42
N ARG A 3 -5.71 4.39 -7.29
CA ARG A 3 -4.77 4.63 -6.18
C ARG A 3 -4.29 3.34 -5.50
N LEU A 4 -5.20 2.40 -5.22
CA LEU A 4 -4.86 1.11 -4.60
C LEU A 4 -4.07 0.22 -5.57
N THR A 5 -4.44 0.23 -6.85
CA THR A 5 -3.69 -0.45 -7.92
C THR A 5 -2.25 0.07 -8.01
N GLU A 6 -2.04 1.38 -7.91
CA GLU A 6 -0.69 1.95 -7.92
C GLU A 6 0.14 1.56 -6.68
N ILE A 7 -0.48 1.51 -5.50
CA ILE A 7 0.18 1.01 -4.27
C ILE A 7 0.57 -0.47 -4.46
N TYR A 8 -0.35 -1.28 -4.97
CA TYR A 8 -0.10 -2.69 -5.26
C TYR A 8 1.09 -2.87 -6.22
N ASN A 9 1.09 -2.17 -7.35
CA ASN A 9 2.15 -2.25 -8.34
C ASN A 9 3.52 -1.87 -7.77
N ARG A 10 3.57 -0.88 -6.88
CA ARG A 10 4.82 -0.47 -6.22
C ARG A 10 5.31 -1.52 -5.22
N LEU A 11 4.40 -2.14 -4.48
CA LEU A 11 4.73 -3.25 -3.58
C LEU A 11 5.26 -4.46 -4.36
N ASP A 12 4.61 -4.81 -5.47
CA ASP A 12 5.00 -5.91 -6.38
C ASP A 12 6.44 -5.71 -6.91
N VAL A 13 6.76 -4.49 -7.37
CA VAL A 13 8.12 -4.13 -7.81
C VAL A 13 9.14 -4.26 -6.67
N ILE A 14 8.78 -3.90 -5.43
CA ILE A 14 9.68 -4.04 -4.28
C ILE A 14 9.91 -5.52 -3.96
N ASP A 15 8.87 -6.33 -4.00
CA ASP A 15 8.95 -7.78 -3.74
C ASP A 15 9.86 -8.47 -4.77
N ASP A 16 9.66 -8.19 -6.06
CA ASP A 16 10.52 -8.68 -7.15
C ASP A 16 11.99 -8.30 -6.94
N LEU A 17 12.26 -7.05 -6.53
CA LEU A 17 13.62 -6.58 -6.25
C LEU A 17 14.24 -7.28 -5.03
N ILE A 18 13.43 -7.57 -4.00
CA ILE A 18 13.86 -8.31 -2.82
C ILE A 18 14.20 -9.75 -3.19
N GLU A 19 13.31 -10.44 -3.92
CA GLU A 19 13.51 -11.83 -4.36
C GLU A 19 14.76 -11.97 -5.26
N LEU A 20 14.97 -11.04 -6.19
CA LEU A 20 16.14 -11.04 -7.07
C LEU A 20 17.47 -10.93 -6.31
N GLN A 21 17.46 -10.26 -5.15
CA GLN A 21 18.67 -9.98 -4.39
C GLN A 21 18.89 -10.90 -3.19
N LYS A 22 17.92 -11.76 -2.87
CA LYS A 22 18.08 -12.73 -1.78
C LYS A 22 19.23 -13.72 -2.07
N PRO A 23 19.96 -14.16 -1.04
CA PRO A 23 19.90 -13.71 0.35
C PRO A 23 20.83 -12.53 0.68
N HIS A 24 21.58 -12.00 -0.30
CA HIS A 24 22.76 -11.16 -0.04
C HIS A 24 22.53 -9.64 -0.17
N PHE A 25 21.45 -9.19 -0.81
CA PHE A 25 21.02 -7.78 -0.88
C PHE A 25 22.11 -6.79 -1.36
N TYR A 26 22.94 -7.20 -2.33
CA TYR A 26 24.09 -6.42 -2.81
C TYR A 26 23.74 -5.03 -3.37
N HIS A 27 22.52 -4.83 -3.86
CA HIS A 27 22.00 -3.55 -4.36
C HIS A 27 20.86 -3.02 -3.49
N GLY A 28 21.00 -3.18 -2.18
CA GLY A 28 19.97 -2.84 -1.22
C GLY A 28 19.53 -1.37 -1.22
N GLN A 29 20.37 -0.46 -1.72
CA GLN A 29 19.99 0.96 -1.87
C GLN A 29 18.77 1.14 -2.78
N ILE A 30 18.66 0.35 -3.86
CA ILE A 30 17.51 0.43 -4.76
C ILE A 30 16.23 0.06 -4.01
N ILE A 31 16.27 -0.99 -3.18
CA ILE A 31 15.12 -1.42 -2.37
C ILE A 31 14.77 -0.34 -1.34
N ILE A 32 15.77 0.24 -0.67
CA ILE A 32 15.59 1.35 0.29
C ILE A 32 14.89 2.54 -0.36
N ASP A 33 15.32 2.92 -1.56
CA ASP A 33 14.77 4.05 -2.29
C ASP A 33 13.32 3.78 -2.72
N GLN A 34 13.03 2.56 -3.18
CA GLN A 34 11.67 2.16 -3.56
C GLN A 34 10.72 2.13 -2.35
N VAL A 35 11.15 1.58 -1.22
CA VAL A 35 10.36 1.58 0.02
C VAL A 35 10.12 3.02 0.50
N THR A 36 11.14 3.86 0.47
CA THR A 36 11.02 5.28 0.86
C THR A 36 10.04 6.03 -0.05
N ALA A 37 10.10 5.76 -1.37
CA ALA A 37 9.18 6.34 -2.34
C ALA A 37 7.74 5.85 -2.15
N LEU A 38 7.55 4.57 -1.81
CA LEU A 38 6.23 4.01 -1.48
C LEU A 38 5.62 4.67 -0.25
N ILE A 39 6.38 4.79 0.85
CA ILE A 39 5.93 5.46 2.08
C ILE A 39 5.52 6.89 1.76
N GLY A 40 6.36 7.65 1.03
CA GLY A 40 6.04 9.02 0.64
C GLY A 40 4.81 9.14 -0.26
N TYR A 41 4.60 8.16 -1.15
CA TYR A 41 3.41 8.11 -1.99
C TYR A 41 2.13 7.89 -1.18
N VAL A 42 2.15 6.95 -0.24
CA VAL A 42 1.00 6.67 0.64
C VAL A 42 0.71 7.86 1.56
N GLU A 43 1.74 8.45 2.19
CA GLU A 43 1.63 9.69 2.98
C GLU A 43 0.92 10.80 2.17
N HIS A 44 1.34 11.00 0.92
CA HIS A 44 0.74 12.01 0.04
C HIS A 44 -0.73 11.69 -0.29
N LEU A 45 -1.04 10.46 -0.67
CA LEU A 45 -2.40 10.05 -0.99
C LEU A 45 -3.35 10.24 0.20
N THR A 46 -2.93 9.81 1.38
CA THR A 46 -3.70 9.93 2.62
C THR A 46 -3.94 11.40 2.94
N ALA A 47 -2.93 12.26 2.86
CA ALA A 47 -3.08 13.71 3.07
C ALA A 47 -4.08 14.35 2.08
N VAL A 48 -4.00 14.00 0.80
CA VAL A 48 -4.92 14.48 -0.24
C VAL A 48 -6.36 14.03 0.04
N MET A 49 -6.55 12.77 0.44
CA MET A 49 -7.88 12.22 0.74
C MET A 49 -8.50 12.87 1.96
N TRP A 50 -7.74 13.08 3.03
CA TRP A 50 -8.19 13.80 4.22
C TRP A 50 -8.55 15.25 3.94
N GLU A 51 -7.77 15.96 3.12
CA GLU A 51 -8.11 17.33 2.74
C GLU A 51 -9.39 17.39 1.89
N ARG A 52 -9.59 16.42 0.98
CA ARG A 52 -10.85 16.30 0.23
C ARG A 52 -12.02 15.97 1.15
N GLN A 53 -11.83 15.11 2.15
CA GLN A 53 -12.86 14.78 3.13
C GLN A 53 -13.26 15.99 3.96
N ARG A 54 -12.28 16.75 4.46
CA ARG A 54 -12.50 17.99 5.22
C ARG A 54 -13.33 19.02 4.45
N ARG A 55 -13.18 19.05 3.11
CA ARG A 55 -13.96 19.92 2.22
C ARG A 55 -15.27 19.31 1.75
N HIS A 56 -15.67 18.14 2.26
CA HIS A 56 -16.84 17.37 1.81
C HIS A 56 -16.83 17.08 0.30
N ARG A 57 -15.65 16.79 -0.26
CA ARG A 57 -15.41 16.50 -1.70
C ARG A 57 -15.09 15.03 -1.99
N LEU A 58 -15.31 14.14 -1.02
CA LEU A 58 -15.30 12.71 -1.27
C LEU A 58 -16.68 12.24 -1.67
N THR A 59 -16.71 11.30 -2.61
CA THR A 59 -17.94 10.56 -2.93
C THR A 59 -18.27 9.58 -1.80
N ASP A 60 -19.52 9.13 -1.70
CA ASP A 60 -19.92 8.11 -0.72
C ASP A 60 -19.09 6.83 -0.86
N PHE A 61 -18.78 6.45 -2.10
CA PHE A 61 -17.90 5.32 -2.40
C PHE A 61 -16.48 5.54 -1.87
N GLU A 62 -15.90 6.72 -2.11
CA GLU A 62 -14.56 7.05 -1.60
C GLU A 62 -14.53 7.05 -0.06
N THR A 63 -15.54 7.63 0.59
CA THR A 63 -15.67 7.66 2.05
C THR A 63 -15.84 6.27 2.65
N ARG A 64 -16.62 5.40 1.98
CA ARG A 64 -16.91 4.05 2.49
C ARG A 64 -15.77 3.05 2.27
N TYR A 65 -14.99 3.21 1.21
CA TYR A 65 -14.05 2.19 0.78
C TYR A 65 -12.62 2.69 0.62
N ILE A 66 -12.41 3.81 -0.08
CA ILE A 66 -11.06 4.25 -0.45
C ILE A 66 -10.34 4.89 0.74
N LEU A 67 -11.03 5.74 1.51
CA LEU A 67 -10.45 6.39 2.68
C LEU A 67 -10.09 5.37 3.78
N PRO A 68 -10.98 4.43 4.18
CA PRO A 68 -10.62 3.40 5.15
C PRO A 68 -9.43 2.52 4.71
N ALA A 69 -9.40 2.11 3.43
CA ALA A 69 -8.29 1.32 2.91
C ALA A 69 -6.95 2.08 3.01
N LEU A 70 -6.93 3.35 2.62
CA LEU A 70 -5.72 4.16 2.68
C LEU A 70 -5.28 4.46 4.11
N ASP A 71 -6.22 4.68 5.04
CA ASP A 71 -5.90 4.87 6.45
C ASP A 71 -5.29 3.61 7.07
N GLU A 72 -5.87 2.44 6.82
CA GLU A 72 -5.32 1.18 7.32
C GLU A 72 -3.91 0.92 6.78
N ILE A 73 -3.72 1.08 5.46
CA ILE A 73 -2.40 0.94 4.82
C ILE A 73 -1.41 1.94 5.42
N PHE A 74 -1.80 3.20 5.58
CA PHE A 74 -0.95 4.25 6.14
C PHE A 74 -0.53 3.96 7.58
N ILE A 75 -1.48 3.57 8.44
CA ILE A 75 -1.21 3.24 9.84
C ILE A 75 -0.25 2.05 9.92
N LEU A 76 -0.54 0.95 9.22
CA LEU A 76 0.30 -0.24 9.23
C LEU A 76 1.68 0.04 8.65
N MET A 77 1.80 0.85 7.59
CA MET A 77 3.10 1.25 7.04
C MET A 77 3.91 2.05 8.06
N GLY A 78 3.28 2.96 8.81
CA GLY A 78 3.96 3.72 9.86
C GLY A 78 4.46 2.86 11.03
N GLU A 79 3.81 1.73 11.29
CA GLU A 79 4.19 0.78 12.34
C GLU A 79 5.29 -0.19 11.90
N ARG A 80 5.27 -0.62 10.63
CA ARG A 80 6.08 -1.76 10.16
C ARG A 80 7.19 -1.40 9.20
N LEU A 81 7.12 -0.24 8.54
CA LEU A 81 8.14 0.21 7.59
C LEU A 81 8.83 1.46 8.08
N SER A 82 10.08 1.64 7.69
CA SER A 82 10.82 2.87 7.96
C SER A 82 11.53 3.38 6.71
N LYS A 83 11.56 4.71 6.54
CA LYS A 83 12.39 5.34 5.50
C LYS A 83 13.85 5.02 5.79
N GLY A 84 14.58 4.48 4.82
CA GLY A 84 15.95 4.01 5.02
C GLY A 84 16.09 2.60 5.62
N GLU A 85 15.00 1.86 5.80
CA GLU A 85 15.04 0.48 6.32
C GLU A 85 15.87 -0.43 5.43
N LYS A 86 16.87 -1.11 6.02
CA LYS A 86 17.76 -2.00 5.27
C LYS A 86 17.01 -3.25 4.81
N PRO A 87 17.31 -3.76 3.60
CA PRO A 87 16.71 -5.00 3.14
C PRO A 87 17.10 -6.19 4.01
N GLY A 88 16.12 -7.05 4.26
CA GLY A 88 16.27 -8.26 5.06
C GLY A 88 14.97 -9.04 5.12
N THR A 89 14.98 -10.17 5.83
CA THR A 89 13.81 -11.05 5.93
C THR A 89 12.59 -10.35 6.52
N GLN A 90 12.79 -9.46 7.51
CA GLN A 90 11.68 -8.71 8.12
C GLN A 90 11.01 -7.78 7.11
N LEU A 91 11.79 -6.97 6.38
CA LEU A 91 11.26 -6.10 5.32
C LEU A 91 10.53 -6.94 4.25
N SER A 92 11.12 -8.06 3.81
CA SER A 92 10.48 -8.96 2.85
C SER A 92 9.11 -9.46 3.34
N ASN A 93 9.03 -9.94 4.58
CA ASN A 93 7.76 -10.41 5.15
C ASN A 93 6.74 -9.26 5.24
N ASN A 94 7.18 -8.06 5.65
CA ASN A 94 6.32 -6.89 5.70
C ASN A 94 5.75 -6.55 4.31
N ILE A 95 6.58 -6.56 3.26
CA ILE A 95 6.14 -6.27 1.88
C ILE A 95 5.09 -7.28 1.41
N VAL A 96 5.32 -8.58 1.64
CA VAL A 96 4.34 -9.63 1.32
C VAL A 96 3.02 -9.43 2.08
N ASP A 97 3.07 -9.09 3.37
CA ASP A 97 1.89 -8.77 4.16
C ASP A 97 1.11 -7.58 3.56
N PHE A 98 1.81 -6.52 3.16
CA PHE A 98 1.19 -5.35 2.53
C PHE A 98 0.55 -5.67 1.19
N ILE A 99 1.18 -6.52 0.37
CA ILE A 99 0.58 -7.01 -0.89
C ILE A 99 -0.75 -7.70 -0.58
N GLY A 100 -0.78 -8.57 0.44
CA GLY A 100 -2.00 -9.25 0.89
C GLY A 100 -3.11 -8.28 1.33
N ILE A 101 -2.77 -7.26 2.13
CA ILE A 101 -3.74 -6.26 2.62
C ILE A 101 -4.32 -5.45 1.45
N VAL A 102 -3.47 -4.97 0.54
CA VAL A 102 -3.91 -4.16 -0.60
C VAL A 102 -4.76 -4.99 -1.56
N ALA A 103 -4.35 -6.22 -1.85
CA ALA A 103 -5.11 -7.16 -2.66
C ALA A 103 -6.48 -7.47 -2.05
N TRP A 104 -6.55 -7.68 -0.73
CA TRP A 104 -7.80 -7.89 -0.02
C TRP A 104 -8.75 -6.70 -0.17
N TRP A 105 -8.25 -5.47 0.02
CA TRP A 105 -9.07 -4.26 -0.18
C TRP A 105 -9.56 -4.13 -1.61
N MET A 106 -8.70 -4.36 -2.60
CA MET A 106 -9.11 -4.32 -4.01
C MET A 106 -10.24 -5.32 -4.28
N LEU A 107 -10.09 -6.56 -3.84
CA LEU A 107 -11.10 -7.61 -3.99
C LEU A 107 -12.40 -7.28 -3.22
N HIS A 108 -12.29 -6.77 -2.00
CA HIS A 108 -13.43 -6.38 -1.17
C HIS A 108 -14.27 -5.28 -1.83
N ILE A 109 -13.59 -4.29 -2.43
CA ILE A 109 -14.22 -3.19 -3.15
C ILE A 109 -14.87 -3.68 -4.45
N GLU A 110 -14.21 -4.56 -5.19
CA GLU A 110 -14.76 -5.18 -6.41
C GLU A 110 -16.02 -6.01 -6.10
N ASN A 111 -15.99 -6.83 -5.06
CA ASN A 111 -17.15 -7.62 -4.63
C ASN A 111 -18.30 -6.72 -4.14
N SER A 112 -17.99 -5.63 -3.46
CA SER A 112 -18.98 -4.66 -2.97
C SER A 112 -19.62 -3.83 -4.09
N SER A 113 -18.86 -3.50 -5.14
CA SER A 113 -19.33 -2.72 -6.29
C SER A 113 -20.09 -3.57 -7.32
N THR A 114 -19.83 -4.88 -7.37
CA THR A 114 -20.52 -5.82 -8.27
C THR A 114 -21.81 -6.41 -7.69
N GLY A 115 -22.20 -6.04 -6.46
CA GLY A 115 -23.44 -6.53 -5.85
C GLY A 115 -23.48 -8.04 -5.64
N ARG A 116 -22.31 -8.70 -5.56
CA ARG A 116 -22.24 -10.09 -5.08
C ARG A 116 -22.43 -10.08 -3.57
N VAL A 117 -23.66 -9.85 -3.16
CA VAL A 117 -24.18 -10.26 -1.85
C VAL A 117 -24.20 -11.80 -1.91
N GLY A 118 -23.11 -12.41 -1.46
CA GLY A 118 -23.11 -13.83 -1.13
C GLY A 118 -24.08 -14.04 0.02
N TYR A 119 -25.18 -14.74 -0.27
CA TYR A 119 -26.15 -15.25 0.69
C TYR A 119 -25.49 -16.16 1.73
#